data_AF-A0A856MNY0-F1
#
_entry.id   AF-A0A856MNY0-F1
#
_cell.length_a   1.000
_cell.length_b   1.000
_cell.length_c   1.000
_cell.angle_alpha   90.00
_cell.angle_beta   90.00
_cell.angle_gamma   90.00
#
_symmetry.space_group_name_H-M   'P 1'
#
loop_
_entity.id
_entity.type
_entity.pdbx_description
1 polymer ?
#
loop_
_entity_poly.entity_id
_entity_poly.type
_entity_poly.pdbx_seq_one_letter_code
_entity_poly.pdbx_strand_id
1 'polypeptide(L)'
;MPAPYSTDLRQRVINAYEANEGSQRQLAKRFKVSLSFVQRLIRLYENTGQVSPKHHGGGAIAKIQVEDLPLVQQLVSEQPDALLVELCERLALRRGLQVSVPTMHRTVQKLGLTTKKNSR
;
A
#
# COMPACT_ATOMS: atom_id res chain seq x y z
N MET A 1 4.74 7.13 9.32
CA MET A 1 3.40 7.43 9.88
C MET A 1 3.29 6.73 11.22
N PRO A 2 2.84 7.39 12.29
CA PRO A 2 2.68 6.74 13.59
C PRO A 2 1.64 5.62 13.53
N ALA A 3 1.87 4.56 14.31
CA ALA A 3 0.96 3.42 14.39
C ALA A 3 -0.42 3.87 14.93
N PRO A 4 -1.52 3.29 14.43
CA PRO A 4 -2.84 3.55 15.00
C PRO A 4 -2.91 3.05 16.45
N TYR A 5 -3.76 3.69 17.27
CA TYR A 5 -4.12 3.16 18.57
C TYR A 5 -4.70 1.74 18.46
N SER A 6 -4.48 0.92 19.48
CA SER A 6 -4.97 -0.46 19.52
C SER A 6 -6.48 -0.54 19.31
N THR A 7 -6.92 -1.62 18.70
CA THR A 7 -8.35 -1.91 18.47
C THR A 7 -9.10 -1.98 19.80
N ASP A 8 -8.49 -2.56 20.84
CA ASP A 8 -9.06 -2.60 22.19
C ASP A 8 -9.36 -1.20 22.75
N LEU A 9 -8.42 -0.25 22.66
CA LEU A 9 -8.64 1.11 23.15
C LEU A 9 -9.78 1.79 22.39
N ARG A 10 -9.83 1.58 21.06
CA ARG A 10 -10.89 2.11 20.21
C ARG A 10 -12.25 1.53 20.58
N GLN A 11 -12.32 0.22 20.86
CA GLN A 11 -13.56 -0.44 21.28
C GLN A 11 -14.05 0.10 22.61
N ARG A 12 -13.17 0.25 23.60
CA ARG A 12 -13.56 0.79 24.91
C ARG A 12 -14.09 2.23 24.82
N VAL A 13 -13.52 3.05 23.94
CA VAL A 13 -14.01 4.42 23.70
C VAL A 13 -15.40 4.41 23.07
N ILE A 14 -15.65 3.52 22.09
CA ILE A 14 -16.96 3.40 21.44
C ILE A 14 -18.01 2.86 22.42
N ASN A 15 -17.70 1.81 23.19
CA ASN A 15 -18.63 1.26 24.17
C ASN A 15 -19.06 2.33 25.19
N ALA A 16 -18.11 3.14 25.68
CA ALA A 16 -18.41 4.22 26.62
C ALA A 16 -19.23 5.36 25.98
N TYR A 17 -19.07 5.58 24.67
CA TYR A 17 -19.89 6.52 23.91
C TYR A 17 -21.33 6.00 23.74
N GLU A 18 -21.50 4.73 23.36
CA GLU A 18 -22.83 4.10 23.23
C GLU A 18 -23.58 4.02 24.57
N ALA A 19 -22.86 3.77 25.66
CA ALA A 19 -23.40 3.78 27.01
C ALA A 19 -23.70 5.19 27.56
N ASN A 20 -23.50 6.25 26.76
CA ASN A 20 -23.73 7.65 27.14
C ASN A 20 -22.99 8.05 28.43
N GLU A 21 -21.80 7.50 28.67
CA GLU A 21 -21.02 7.70 29.92
C GLU A 21 -20.43 9.12 30.05
N GLY A 22 -20.63 9.98 29.05
CA GLY A 22 -20.31 11.40 29.11
C GLY A 22 -20.07 12.03 27.75
N SER A 23 -19.72 13.31 27.77
CA SER A 23 -19.33 14.06 26.57
C SER A 23 -18.03 13.51 25.96
N GLN A 24 -17.84 13.72 24.65
CA GLN A 24 -16.60 13.32 23.95
C GLN A 24 -15.32 13.85 24.62
N ARG A 25 -15.40 15.02 25.27
CA ARG A 25 -14.29 15.62 26.02
C ARG A 25 -14.00 14.90 27.33
N GLN A 26 -15.03 14.40 28.02
CA GLN A 26 -14.87 13.57 29.22
C GLN A 26 -14.30 12.20 28.84
N LEU A 27 -14.77 11.59 27.75
CA LEU A 27 -14.23 10.33 27.23
C LEU A 27 -12.74 10.47 26.87
N ALA A 28 -12.37 11.55 26.18
CA ALA A 28 -10.96 11.82 25.85
C ALA A 28 -10.07 11.90 27.09
N LYS A 29 -10.52 12.59 28.14
CA LYS A 29 -9.80 12.67 29.43
C LYS A 29 -9.70 11.31 30.11
N ARG A 30 -10.81 10.56 30.17
CA ARG A 30 -10.87 9.23 30.83
C ARG A 30 -9.91 8.23 30.19
N PHE A 31 -9.89 8.19 28.86
CA PHE A 31 -9.03 7.27 28.11
C PHE A 31 -7.62 7.82 27.84
N LYS A 32 -7.30 9.03 28.35
CA LYS A 32 -6.00 9.72 28.17
C LYS A 32 -5.60 9.85 26.69
N VAL A 33 -6.58 10.14 25.84
CA VAL A 33 -6.40 10.32 24.39
C VAL A 33 -6.79 11.74 23.98
N SER A 34 -6.41 12.15 22.77
CA SER A 34 -6.81 13.45 22.25
C SER A 34 -8.31 13.50 21.94
N LEU A 35 -8.92 14.68 22.09
CA LEU A 35 -10.32 14.91 21.69
C LEU A 35 -10.52 14.63 20.18
N SER A 36 -9.54 15.03 19.36
CA SER A 36 -9.56 14.81 17.92
C SER A 36 -9.59 13.31 17.55
N PHE A 37 -8.93 12.45 18.33
CA PHE A 37 -9.00 11.01 18.15
C PHE A 37 -10.41 10.49 18.42
N VAL A 38 -11.01 10.87 19.56
CA VAL A 38 -12.38 10.45 19.93
C VAL A 38 -13.39 10.89 18.88
N GLN A 39 -13.35 12.16 18.46
CA GLN A 39 -14.22 12.70 17.42
C GLN A 39 -14.10 11.96 16.07
N ARG A 40 -12.87 11.62 15.67
CA ARG A 40 -12.64 10.87 14.42
C ARG A 40 -13.11 9.43 14.53
N LEU A 41 -12.95 8.82 15.70
CA LEU A 41 -13.37 7.46 15.96
C LEU A 41 -14.90 7.34 15.96
N ILE A 42 -15.60 8.25 16.64
CA ILE A 42 -17.06 8.29 16.64
C ILE A 42 -17.60 8.52 15.22
N ARG A 43 -17.06 9.50 14.49
CA ARG A 43 -17.45 9.71 13.08
C ARG A 43 -17.20 8.49 12.21
N LEU A 44 -16.12 7.75 12.43
CA LEU A 44 -15.89 6.50 11.69
C LEU A 44 -16.98 5.47 12.03
N TYR A 45 -17.27 5.32 13.32
CA TYR A 45 -18.27 4.39 13.83
C TYR A 45 -19.68 4.70 13.31
N GLU A 46 -20.12 5.96 13.35
CA GLU A 46 -21.42 6.39 12.82
C GLU A 46 -21.55 6.15 11.31
N ASN A 47 -20.48 6.33 10.55
CA ASN A 47 -20.50 6.19 9.09
C ASN A 47 -20.40 4.75 8.61
N THR A 48 -19.65 3.89 9.30
CA THR A 48 -19.32 2.54 8.81
C THR A 48 -19.67 1.41 9.76
N GLY A 49 -20.07 1.71 11.00
CA GLY A 49 -20.26 0.71 12.07
C GLY A 49 -18.97 0.02 12.50
N GLN A 50 -17.80 0.51 12.05
CA GLN A 50 -16.51 -0.16 12.28
C GLN A 50 -15.67 0.61 13.30
N VAL A 51 -15.02 -0.15 14.17
CA VAL A 51 -14.10 0.37 15.19
C VAL A 51 -12.64 0.21 14.77
N SER A 52 -12.34 -0.73 13.87
CA SER A 52 -11.00 -1.00 13.38
C SER A 52 -10.39 0.20 12.64
N PRO A 53 -9.07 0.43 12.75
CA PRO A 53 -8.40 1.40 11.90
C PRO A 53 -8.60 1.02 10.42
N LYS A 54 -8.69 2.02 9.54
CA LYS A 54 -8.67 1.76 8.10
C LYS A 54 -7.38 1.03 7.77
N HIS A 55 -7.48 0.00 6.93
CA HIS A 55 -6.31 -0.64 6.35
C HIS A 55 -5.41 0.44 5.79
N HIS A 56 -4.11 0.38 6.11
CA HIS A 56 -3.14 1.25 5.49
C HIS A 56 -3.29 1.05 3.98
N GLY A 57 -3.84 2.06 3.30
CA GLY A 57 -3.97 2.04 1.85
C GLY A 57 -2.58 1.82 1.31
N GLY A 58 -2.31 0.62 0.78
CA GLY A 58 -1.04 0.28 0.20
C GLY A 58 -0.61 1.39 -0.76
N GLY A 59 0.70 1.55 -0.93
CA GLY A 59 1.22 2.52 -1.90
C GLY A 59 0.62 2.32 -3.30
N ALA A 60 0.89 3.27 -4.20
CA ALA A 60 0.37 3.24 -5.57
C ALA A 60 0.47 1.84 -6.20
N ILE A 61 -0.62 1.39 -6.82
CA ILE A 61 -0.69 0.11 -7.52
C ILE A 61 0.41 0.09 -8.58
N ALA A 62 1.21 -0.98 -8.58
CA ALA A 62 2.30 -1.12 -9.55
C ALA A 62 1.73 -1.17 -10.98
N LYS A 63 2.30 -0.39 -11.90
CA LYS A 63 1.91 -0.40 -13.33
C LYS A 63 2.14 -1.76 -13.99
N ILE A 64 3.18 -2.47 -13.56
CA ILE A 64 3.46 -3.85 -13.96
C ILE A 64 2.78 -4.75 -12.93
N GLN A 65 1.73 -5.44 -13.34
CA GLN A 65 0.98 -6.36 -12.50
C GLN A 65 1.61 -7.75 -12.50
N VAL A 66 1.10 -8.66 -11.66
CA VAL A 66 1.61 -10.03 -11.59
C VAL A 66 1.46 -10.76 -12.94
N GLU A 67 0.41 -10.44 -13.68
CA GLU A 67 0.11 -10.97 -15.01
C GLU A 67 1.14 -10.56 -16.08
N ASP A 68 1.85 -9.45 -15.88
CA ASP A 68 2.90 -8.96 -16.78
C ASP A 68 4.23 -9.68 -16.61
N LEU A 69 4.43 -10.29 -15.44
CA LEU A 69 5.72 -10.85 -15.07
C LEU A 69 6.23 -11.93 -16.05
N PRO A 70 5.39 -12.86 -16.53
CA PRO A 70 5.81 -13.83 -17.54
C PRO A 70 6.25 -13.17 -18.85
N LEU A 71 5.58 -12.09 -19.27
CA LEU A 71 5.94 -11.36 -20.48
C LEU A 71 7.30 -10.66 -20.34
N VAL A 72 7.56 -10.03 -19.19
CA VAL A 72 8.87 -9.44 -18.88
C VAL A 72 9.96 -10.50 -18.90
N GLN A 73 9.70 -11.68 -18.33
CA GLN A 73 10.64 -12.79 -18.31
C GLN A 73 10.93 -13.32 -19.72
N GLN A 74 9.91 -13.43 -20.58
CA GLN A 74 10.09 -13.79 -21.99
C GLN A 74 10.94 -12.76 -22.74
N LEU A 75 10.65 -11.47 -22.58
CA LEU A 75 11.41 -10.39 -23.23
C LEU A 75 12.89 -10.40 -22.84
N VAL A 76 13.20 -10.67 -21.58
CA VAL A 76 14.58 -10.80 -21.09
C VAL A 76 15.23 -12.09 -21.62
N SER A 77 14.49 -13.19 -21.73
CA SER A 77 15.04 -14.46 -22.21
C SER A 77 15.33 -14.45 -23.72
N GLU A 78 14.51 -13.73 -24.49
CA GLU A 78 14.74 -13.52 -25.93
C GLU A 78 16.00 -12.70 -26.21
N GLN A 79 16.32 -11.73 -25.34
CA GLN A 79 17.54 -10.93 -25.46
C GLN A 79 18.10 -10.56 -24.08
N PRO A 80 18.99 -11.41 -23.53
CA PRO A 80 19.51 -11.20 -22.17
C PRO A 80 20.40 -9.96 -22.04
N ASP A 81 20.95 -9.45 -23.15
CA ASP A 81 21.81 -8.25 -23.20
C ASP A 81 21.02 -6.96 -23.48
N ALA A 82 19.69 -7.01 -23.52
CA ALA A 82 18.86 -5.84 -23.79
C ALA A 82 18.98 -4.79 -22.67
N LEU A 83 19.04 -3.52 -23.07
CA LEU A 83 19.02 -2.42 -22.11
C LEU A 83 17.63 -2.29 -21.47
N LEU A 84 17.57 -1.78 -20.23
CA LEU A 84 16.29 -1.59 -19.54
C LEU A 84 15.32 -0.66 -20.29
N VAL A 85 15.84 0.32 -21.03
CA VAL A 85 15.03 1.21 -21.89
C VAL A 85 14.38 0.41 -23.02
N GLU A 86 15.14 -0.46 -23.68
CA GLU A 86 14.64 -1.33 -24.76
C GLU A 86 13.58 -2.30 -24.23
N LEU A 87 13.75 -2.83 -23.02
CA LEU A 87 12.73 -3.65 -22.37
C LEU A 87 11.44 -2.86 -22.10
N CYS A 88 11.53 -1.58 -21.71
CA CYS A 88 10.36 -0.72 -21.56
C CYS A 88 9.65 -0.51 -22.90
N GLU A 89 10.39 -0.21 -23.97
CA GLU A 89 9.82 -0.01 -25.31
C GLU A 89 9.16 -1.28 -25.83
N ARG A 90 9.78 -2.44 -25.66
CA ARG A 90 9.20 -3.73 -26.05
C ARG A 90 7.95 -4.07 -25.27
N LEU A 91 7.92 -3.78 -23.97
CA LEU A 91 6.75 -3.98 -23.15
C LEU A 91 5.60 -3.04 -23.58
N ALA A 92 5.93 -1.81 -23.98
CA ALA A 92 4.97 -0.89 -24.58
C ALA A 92 4.46 -1.38 -25.94
N LEU A 93 5.32 -1.94 -26.79
CA LEU A 93 4.91 -2.48 -28.09
C LEU A 93 4.04 -3.75 -27.98
N ARG A 94 4.36 -4.66 -27.05
CA ARG A 94 3.64 -5.94 -26.92
C ARG A 94 2.34 -5.84 -26.12
N ARG A 95 2.29 -5.00 -25.08
CA ARG A 95 1.14 -4.91 -24.15
C ARG A 95 0.54 -3.50 -24.04
N GLY A 96 1.09 -2.51 -24.72
CA GLY A 96 0.63 -1.11 -24.63
C GLY A 96 0.98 -0.43 -23.30
N LEU A 97 1.80 -1.04 -22.46
CA LEU A 97 2.12 -0.51 -21.14
C LEU A 97 3.39 0.36 -21.15
N GLN A 98 3.25 1.64 -20.83
CA GLN A 98 4.39 2.54 -20.68
C GLN A 98 4.85 2.64 -19.22
N VAL A 99 6.07 2.17 -18.99
CA VAL A 99 6.71 2.08 -17.68
C VAL A 99 8.06 2.78 -17.69
N SER A 100 8.40 3.38 -16.55
CA SER A 100 9.70 4.04 -16.40
C SER A 100 10.83 3.01 -16.26
N VAL A 101 12.05 3.37 -16.64
CA VAL A 101 13.25 2.52 -16.45
C VAL A 101 13.41 2.05 -15.00
N PRO A 102 13.21 2.88 -13.95
CA PRO A 102 13.22 2.41 -12.56
C PRO A 102 12.15 1.36 -12.25
N THR A 103 10.95 1.48 -12.85
CA THR A 103 9.88 0.48 -12.70
C THR A 103 10.28 -0.85 -13.31
N MET A 104 10.86 -0.82 -14.52
CA MET A 104 11.38 -2.01 -15.19
C MET A 104 12.51 -2.65 -14.39
N HIS A 105 13.48 -1.86 -13.91
CA HIS A 105 14.58 -2.35 -13.08
C HIS A 105 14.09 -3.09 -11.83
N ARG A 106 13.16 -2.49 -11.07
CA ARG A 106 12.56 -3.13 -9.88
C ARG A 106 11.84 -4.43 -10.23
N THR A 107 11.22 -4.49 -11.40
CA THR A 107 10.50 -5.68 -11.88
C THR A 107 11.47 -6.81 -12.23
N VAL A 108 12.51 -6.51 -12.99
CA VAL A 108 13.58 -7.46 -13.34
C VAL A 108 14.27 -7.98 -12.07
N GLN A 109 14.56 -7.10 -11.12
CA GLN A 109 15.09 -7.49 -9.80
C GLN A 109 14.14 -8.39 -9.01
N LYS A 110 12.83 -8.09 -9.00
CA LYS A 110 11.81 -8.91 -8.34
C LYS A 110 11.72 -10.31 -8.96
N LEU A 111 12.02 -10.45 -10.25
CA LEU A 111 12.07 -11.73 -10.96
C LEU A 111 13.39 -12.48 -10.77
N GLY A 112 14.35 -11.92 -10.02
CA GLY A 112 15.67 -12.54 -9.83
C GLY A 112 16.50 -12.62 -11.12
N LEU A 113 16.12 -11.89 -12.16
CA LEU A 113 16.81 -11.87 -13.45
C LEU A 113 18.01 -10.94 -13.33
N THR A 114 19.18 -11.49 -13.05
CA THR A 114 20.43 -10.73 -13.04
C THR A 114 21.06 -10.77 -14.43
N THR A 115 21.51 -9.63 -14.93
CA THR A 115 22.38 -9.62 -16.11
C THR A 115 23.67 -10.37 -15.79
N LYS A 116 24.06 -11.30 -16.66
CA LYS A 116 25.36 -11.95 -16.56
C LYS A 116 26.41 -10.89 -16.90
N LYS A 117 27.30 -10.55 -15.97
CA LYS A 117 28.41 -9.64 -16.24
C LYS A 117 29.41 -10.34 -17.15
N ASN A 118 29.33 -10.12 -18.46
CA ASN A 118 30.47 -10.36 -19.33
C ASN A 118 31.29 -9.06 -19.35
N SER A 119 32.46 -9.11 -18.74
CA SER A 119 33.47 -8.07 -18.85
C SER A 119 33.83 -7.86 -20.33
N ARG A 120 33.96 -6.59 -20.71
CA ARG A 120 34.39 -6.12 -22.04
C ARG A 120 35.61 -6.87 -22.59
#